data_AF-A0A821VCV1-F1
#
_entry.id   AF-A0A821VCV1-F1
#
_cell.length_a   1.000
_cell.length_b   1.000
_cell.length_c   1.000
_cell.angle_alpha   90.00
_cell.angle_beta   90.00
_cell.angle_gamma   90.00
#
_symmetry.space_group_name_H-M   'P 1'
#
loop_
_entity.id
_entity.type
_entity.pdbx_description
1 polymer ?
#
loop_
_entity_poly.entity_id
_entity_poly.type
_entity_poly.pdbx_seq_one_letter_code
_entity_poly.pdbx_strand_id
1 'polypeptide(L)' 'MLEVKNKQGDYLLAMSKTAYDSLTNEQKNVIEATNTKLIYFDVSTIEQCGGGSVR' A
#
# COMPACT_ATOMS: atom_id res chain seq x y z
N MET A 1 0.73 -6.12 0.86
CA MET A 1 1.01 -4.83 1.51
C MET A 1 2.22 -5.03 2.38
N LEU A 2 3.07 -4.01 2.50
CA LEU A 2 4.29 -4.04 3.30
C LEU A 2 4.40 -2.72 4.06
N GLU A 3 4.47 -2.78 5.39
CA GLU A 3 4.73 -1.59 6.21
C GLU A 3 6.25 -1.40 6.32
N VAL A 4 6.71 -0.18 6.03
CA VAL A 4 8.11 0.20 6.08
C VAL A 4 8.26 1.55 6.77
N LYS A 5 9.46 1.81 7.30
CA LYS A 5 9.82 3.11 7.89
C LYS A 5 10.75 3.85 6.95
N ASN A 6 10.44 5.11 6.62
CA ASN A 6 11.32 5.93 5.79
C ASN A 6 12.50 6.50 6.61
N LYS A 7 13.40 7.24 5.95
CA LYS A 7 14.57 7.85 6.62
C LYS A 7 14.19 8.95 7.62
N GLN A 8 13.03 9.58 7.46
CA GLN A 8 12.47 10.58 8.37
C GLN A 8 11.81 9.94 9.61
N GLY A 9 11.58 8.63 9.58
CA GLY A 9 10.94 7.88 10.65
C GLY A 9 9.42 7.72 10.51
N ASP A 10 8.83 8.15 9.39
CA ASP A 10 7.41 7.98 9.12
C ASP A 10 7.11 6.53 8.70
N TYR A 11 5.96 6.02 9.15
CA TYR A 11 5.44 4.73 8.70
C TYR A 11 4.73 4.89 7.36
N LEU A 12 5.10 4.03 6.42
CA LEU A 12 4.50 3.95 5.09
C LEU A 12 3.95 2.55 4.89
N LEU A 13 2.68 2.44 4.50
CA LEU A 13 2.09 1.18 4.07
C LEU A 13 2.09 1.11 2.54
N ALA A 14 3.03 0.35 1.99
CA ALA A 14 3.20 0.17 0.55
C ALA A 14 2.34 -0.96 0.00
N MET A 15 1.67 -0.71 -1.12
CA MET A 15 0.79 -1.69 -1.76
C MET A 15 0.65 -1.51 -3.27
N SER A 16 0.08 -2.49 -3.95
CA SER A 16 -0.30 -2.32 -5.36
C SER A 16 -1.55 -1.45 -5.48
N LYS A 17 -1.75 -0.85 -6.65
CA LYS A 17 -2.98 -0.12 -6.96
C LYS A 17 -4.22 -0.99 -6.76
N THR A 18 -4.18 -2.26 -7.21
CA THR A 18 -5.25 -3.24 -7.00
C THR A 18 -5.60 -3.39 -5.51
N ALA A 19 -4.58 -3.49 -4.65
CA ALA A 19 -4.78 -3.60 -3.21
C ALA A 19 -5.34 -2.29 -2.60
N TYR A 20 -4.89 -1.13 -3.06
CA TYR A 20 -5.43 0.16 -2.61
C TYR A 20 -6.90 0.37 -3.01
N ASP A 21 -7.25 -0.02 -4.23
CA ASP A 21 -8.62 0.10 -4.77
C ASP A 21 -9.57 -0.92 -4.12
N SER A 22 -9.04 -2.02 -3.57
CA SER A 22 -9.83 -3.00 -2.80
C SER A 22 -10.26 -2.51 -1.42
N LEU A 23 -9.65 -1.44 -0.90
CA LEU A 23 -9.98 -0.87 0.40
C LEU A 23 -11.15 0.10 0.30
N THR A 24 -12.08 0.02 1.25
CA THR A 24 -13.13 1.05 1.41
C THR A 24 -12.53 2.35 1.94
N ASN A 25 -13.26 3.46 1.78
CA ASN A 25 -12.84 4.74 2.31
C ASN A 25 -12.73 4.71 3.85
N GLU A 26 -13.61 3.99 4.53
CA GLU A 26 -13.57 3.80 5.98
C GLU A 26 -12.28 3.07 6.40
N GLN A 27 -11.90 2.02 5.68
CA GLN A 27 -10.66 1.29 5.96
C GLN A 27 -9.42 2.17 5.74
N LYS A 28 -9.41 2.96 4.65
CA LYS A 28 -8.33 3.91 4.38
C LYS A 28 -8.20 4.94 5.51
N ASN A 29 -9.33 5.50 5.95
CA ASN A 29 -9.36 6.46 7.05
C ASN A 29 -8.85 5.87 8.38
N VAL A 30 -9.21 4.62 8.69
CA VAL A 30 -8.72 3.93 9.89
C VAL A 30 -7.21 3.73 9.84
N ILE A 31 -6.65 3.35 8.69
CA ILE A 31 -5.20 3.17 8.53
C ILE A 31 -4.47 4.52 8.62
N GLU A 32 -4.97 5.55 7.95
CA GLU A 32 -4.32 6.88 8.00
C GLU A 32 -4.38 7.50 9.39
N ALA A 33 -5.39 7.15 10.20
CA ALA A 33 -5.48 7.56 11.61
C ALA A 33 -4.39 6.94 12.50
N THR A 34 -3.72 5.86 12.09
CA THR A 34 -2.58 5.27 12.84
C THR A 34 -1.25 5.97 12.57
N ASN A 35 -1.27 7.15 11.94
CA ASN A 35 -0.08 7.89 11.51
C ASN A 35 0.77 7.12 10.48
N THR A 36 0.11 6.22 9.72
CA THR A 36 0.71 5.45 8.63
C THR A 36 0.21 6.00 7.30
N LYS A 37 1.13 6.42 6.43
CA LYS A 37 0.78 6.94 5.11
C LYS A 37 0.59 5.79 4.12
N LEU A 38 -0.55 5.78 3.43
CA LEU A 38 -0.79 4.87 2.31
C LEU A 38 0.00 5.32 1.08
N ILE A 39 0.79 4.41 0.51
CA ILE A 39 1.45 4.62 -0.78
C ILE A 39 1.14 3.43 -1.69
N TYR A 40 0.85 3.72 -2.96
CA TYR A 40 0.49 2.69 -3.93
C TYR A 40 1.22 2.87 -5.26
N PHE A 41 1.44 1.75 -5.93
CA PHE A 41 2.13 1.68 -7.20
C PHE A 41 1.31 0.86 -8.18
N ASP A 42 1.23 1.29 -9.44
CA ASP A 42 0.74 0.42 -10.49
C ASP A 42 1.81 -0.62 -10.80
N VAL A 43 1.51 -1.87 -10.43
CA VAL A 43 2.37 -3.04 -10.62
C VAL A 43 1.63 -4.15 -11.38
N SER A 44 0.62 -3.76 -12.17
CA SER A 44 -0.24 -4.68 -12.93
C SER A 44 0.54 -5.68 -13.78
N THR A 45 1.66 -5.26 -14.40
CA THR A 45 2.51 -6.15 -15.21
C THR A 45 3.07 -7.32 -14.40
N ILE A 46 3.60 -7.09 -13.19
CA ILE A 46 4.17 -8.17 -12.37
C ILE A 46 3.08 -9.01 -11.70
N GLU A 47 1.92 -8.43 -11.40
CA GLU A 47 0.76 -9.15 -10.86
C GLU A 47 0.20 -10.13 -11.89
N GLN A 48 0.03 -9.70 -13.13
CA GLN A 48 -0.56 -10.49 -14.21
C GLN A 48 0.41 -11.49 -14.83
N CYS A 49 1.67 -11.10 -15.05
CA CYS A 49 2.63 -11.94 -15.76
C CYS A 49 3.53 -12.76 -14.83
N GLY A 50 3.79 -12.27 -13.60
CA GLY A 50 4.75 -12.87 -12.67
C GLY A 50 4.16 -13.43 -11.38
N GLY A 51 2.86 -13.24 -11.13
CA GLY A 51 2.20 -13.64 -9.87
C GLY A 51 2.71 -12.88 -8.62
N GLY A 52 3.49 -11.80 -8.83
CA GLY A 52 4.08 -10.98 -7.77
C GLY A 52 3.14 -9.87 -7.29
N SER A 53 3.60 -9.03 -6.36
CA SER A 53 2.96 -7.78 -5.96
C SER A 53 4.00 -6.87 -5.27
N VAL A 54 3.57 -5.82 -4.57
CA VAL A 54 4.46 -4.89 -3.84
C VAL A 54 5.09 -5.51 -2.58
N ARG A 55 4.61 -6.67 -2.13
CA ARG A 55 5.13 -7.38 -0.95
C ARG A 55 6.37 -8.21 -1.29
#